data_AF-A0A9D5QD44-F1
#
_entry.id   AF-A0A9D5QD44-F1
#
_cell.length_a   1.000
_cell.length_b   1.000
_cell.length_c   1.000
_cell.angle_alpha   90.00
_cell.angle_beta   90.00
_cell.angle_gamma   90.00
#
_symmetry.space_group_name_H-M   'P 1'
#
loop_
_entity.id
_entity.type
_entity.pdbx_description
1 polymer ?
#
loop_
_entity_poly.entity_id
_entity_poly.type
_entity_poly.pdbx_seq_one_letter_code
_entity_poly.pdbx_strand_id
1 'polypeptide(L)'
;MHTQKKCADGRSVWFLLLIILLPLGLIAQTNYKEQRAVVDSLETAGSNFYRQGAYLDAITCWEEALTIKLDILTPQHPDVALSYNNIGVVYDNLGEYGKALDNHEKALAIFLKALGEEHPHVAQSYNNIGAVYRSQNQPDSALYYYEKSIDIFEKNRDKVESEELRATYTETVTNRYETIISLLLEMDRPEEAFEYLERSKSKSLQEAIDEKYDLELGTGKIRDMIKQTRTLATKIEVFEKQLLEERMKPDSTRIDAKIENLSSQLAEVRSEYDSLSAEIEADPDYAFIVKVEPVKLSEIRKNLPEGQKLLMVYSGVNQLYLFLVSHDGYVGKSYPVTREAMNNYIAYCNAFCTITTLSELNKIKNWKWEDDGSEFYTKEVEPFKEILHNLYKTFIEPLEEELATAEIVTIIPSGELNYLPWGAML
;
A
#
# COMPACT_ATOMS: atom_id res chain seq x y z
N MET A 1 -44.24 75.74 20.67
CA MET A 1 -43.72 74.61 21.49
C MET A 1 -44.62 73.42 21.19
N HIS A 2 -44.21 72.22 20.80
CA HIS A 2 -42.93 71.66 20.43
C HIS A 2 -43.30 70.35 19.70
N THR A 3 -43.04 70.27 18.40
CA THR A 3 -43.10 69.02 17.64
C THR A 3 -41.81 68.25 17.91
N GLN A 4 -41.88 67.10 18.59
CA GLN A 4 -40.75 66.18 18.68
C GLN A 4 -41.06 64.84 18.02
N LYS A 5 -40.38 64.64 16.89
CA LYS A 5 -40.01 63.38 16.25
C LYS A 5 -39.57 62.34 17.29
N LYS A 6 -40.23 61.18 17.32
CA LYS A 6 -39.61 59.94 17.83
C LYS A 6 -38.88 59.27 16.67
N CYS A 7 -37.55 59.28 16.72
CA CYS A 7 -36.71 58.41 15.91
C CYS A 7 -36.99 56.95 16.30
N ALA A 8 -37.38 56.12 15.34
CA ALA A 8 -37.32 54.68 15.47
C ALA A 8 -35.84 54.26 15.47
N ASP A 9 -35.39 53.72 16.60
CA ASP A 9 -33.99 53.36 16.83
C ASP A 9 -33.69 52.01 16.17
N GLY A 10 -33.00 52.04 15.02
CA GLY A 10 -32.63 50.88 14.20
C GLY A 10 -31.66 49.89 14.86
N ARG A 11 -31.29 50.09 16.14
CA ARG A 11 -30.45 49.17 16.93
C ARG A 11 -31.23 48.02 17.58
N SER A 12 -32.54 48.16 17.71
CA SER A 12 -33.42 47.17 18.36
C SER A 12 -33.71 45.94 17.48
N VAL A 13 -33.66 46.07 16.16
CA VAL A 13 -33.89 44.97 15.21
C VAL A 13 -32.68 44.01 15.12
N TRP A 14 -31.46 44.53 15.25
CA TRP A 14 -30.24 43.72 15.24
C TRP A 14 -30.07 42.86 16.50
N PHE A 15 -30.49 43.37 17.67
CA PHE A 15 -30.49 42.60 18.92
C PHE A 15 -31.54 41.47 18.93
N LEU A 16 -32.72 41.70 18.35
CA LEU A 16 -33.76 40.67 18.24
C LEU A 16 -33.40 39.57 17.22
N LEU A 17 -32.72 39.91 16.12
CA LEU A 17 -32.19 38.91 15.17
C LEU A 17 -31.11 38.01 15.81
N LEU A 18 -30.23 38.58 16.64
CA LEU A 18 -29.19 37.83 17.37
C LEU A 18 -29.78 36.86 18.42
N ILE A 19 -30.89 37.23 19.06
CA ILE A 19 -31.57 36.42 20.08
C ILE A 19 -32.38 35.26 19.46
N ILE A 20 -32.78 35.35 18.19
CA ILE A 20 -33.47 34.26 17.46
C ILE A 20 -32.47 33.33 16.77
N LEU A 21 -31.33 33.84 16.30
CA LEU A 21 -30.28 33.04 15.64
C LEU A 21 -29.49 32.15 16.61
N LEU A 22 -29.22 32.60 17.84
CA LEU A 22 -28.54 31.78 18.86
C LEU A 22 -29.29 30.48 19.24
N PRO A 23 -30.60 30.51 19.54
CA PRO A 23 -31.36 29.29 19.82
C PRO A 23 -31.57 28.43 18.58
N LEU A 24 -31.71 29.00 17.38
CA LEU A 24 -31.75 28.22 16.14
C LEU A 24 -30.42 27.52 15.84
N GLY A 25 -29.30 28.20 16.09
CA GLY A 25 -27.96 27.61 16.00
C GLY A 25 -27.75 26.49 17.00
N LEU A 26 -28.20 26.66 18.25
CA LEU A 26 -28.17 25.60 19.26
C LEU A 26 -29.06 24.40 18.89
N ILE A 27 -30.29 24.64 18.41
CA ILE A 27 -31.24 23.59 18.00
C ILE A 27 -30.71 22.81 16.78
N ALA A 28 -30.15 23.52 15.80
CA ALA A 28 -29.50 22.88 14.65
C ALA A 28 -28.26 22.07 15.08
N GLN A 29 -27.49 22.58 16.04
CA GLN A 29 -26.32 21.88 16.57
C GLN A 29 -26.69 20.65 17.41
N THR A 30 -27.79 20.69 18.18
CA THR A 30 -28.32 19.53 18.90
C THR A 30 -28.87 18.48 17.93
N ASN A 31 -29.64 18.90 16.92
CA ASN A 31 -30.17 18.00 15.89
C ASN A 31 -29.03 17.33 15.10
N TYR A 32 -27.99 18.09 14.72
CA TYR A 32 -26.80 17.54 14.07
C TYR A 32 -26.10 16.47 14.94
N LYS A 33 -25.89 16.74 16.23
CA LYS A 33 -25.23 15.79 17.13
C LYS A 33 -26.02 14.50 17.29
N GLU A 34 -27.34 14.60 17.40
CA GLU A 34 -28.23 13.43 17.49
C GLU A 34 -28.20 12.62 16.19
N GLN A 35 -28.36 13.27 15.04
CA GLN A 35 -28.26 12.63 13.73
C GLN A 35 -26.88 12.01 13.49
N ARG A 36 -25.81 12.67 13.95
CA ARG A 36 -24.45 12.13 13.86
C ARG A 36 -24.24 10.89 14.71
N ALA A 37 -24.78 10.86 15.93
CA ALA A 37 -24.71 9.67 16.78
C ALA A 37 -25.44 8.46 16.14
N VAL A 38 -26.56 8.70 15.46
CA VAL A 38 -27.26 7.66 14.68
C VAL A 38 -26.38 7.18 13.53
N VAL A 39 -25.76 8.09 12.76
CA VAL A 39 -24.82 7.75 11.69
C VAL A 39 -23.66 6.89 12.21
N ASP A 40 -23.01 7.28 13.29
CA ASP A 40 -21.87 6.53 13.85
C ASP A 40 -22.29 5.13 14.31
N SER A 41 -23.50 5.00 14.86
CA SER A 41 -24.09 3.71 15.22
C SER A 41 -24.36 2.84 14.00
N LEU A 42 -24.93 3.41 12.93
CA LEU A 42 -25.20 2.70 11.67
C LEU A 42 -23.90 2.26 10.97
N GLU A 43 -22.89 3.11 10.93
CA GLU A 43 -21.56 2.79 10.37
C GLU A 43 -20.89 1.64 11.13
N THR A 44 -21.01 1.66 12.46
CA THR A 44 -20.50 0.58 13.32
C THR A 44 -21.27 -0.72 13.09
N ALA A 45 -22.59 -0.66 13.01
CA ALA A 45 -23.44 -1.81 12.72
C ALA A 45 -23.13 -2.41 11.33
N GLY A 46 -23.02 -1.56 10.30
CA GLY A 46 -22.65 -1.97 8.95
C GLY A 46 -21.30 -2.67 8.90
N SER A 47 -20.29 -2.12 9.59
CA SER A 47 -18.97 -2.74 9.71
C SER A 47 -19.01 -4.09 10.42
N ASN A 48 -19.88 -4.26 11.43
CA ASN A 48 -20.06 -5.52 12.13
C ASN A 48 -20.74 -6.58 11.25
N PHE A 49 -21.79 -6.20 10.51
CA PHE A 49 -22.47 -7.10 9.58
C PHE A 49 -21.55 -7.52 8.44
N TYR A 50 -20.78 -6.58 7.89
CA TYR A 50 -19.78 -6.86 6.87
C TYR A 50 -18.78 -7.93 7.33
N ARG A 51 -18.21 -7.78 8.53
CA ARG A 51 -17.28 -8.77 9.11
C ARG A 51 -17.91 -10.14 9.35
N GLN A 52 -19.23 -10.21 9.49
CA GLN A 52 -19.98 -11.47 9.64
C GLN A 52 -20.41 -12.08 8.29
N GLY A 53 -20.13 -11.41 7.16
CA GLY A 53 -20.60 -11.82 5.83
C GLY A 53 -22.09 -11.51 5.57
N ALA A 54 -22.74 -10.77 6.47
CA ALA A 54 -24.13 -10.32 6.33
C ALA A 54 -24.18 -9.07 5.43
N TYR A 55 -23.85 -9.25 4.15
CA TYR A 55 -23.60 -8.16 3.21
C TYR A 55 -24.82 -7.26 2.95
N LEU A 56 -26.02 -7.83 2.86
CA LEU A 56 -27.24 -7.04 2.63
C LEU A 56 -27.59 -6.15 3.83
N ASP A 57 -27.39 -6.65 5.06
CA ASP A 57 -27.59 -5.86 6.27
C ASP A 57 -26.54 -4.74 6.37
N ALA A 58 -25.29 -5.02 5.98
CA ALA A 58 -24.24 -4.02 5.92
C ALA A 58 -24.57 -2.88 4.94
N ILE A 59 -25.02 -3.21 3.72
CA ILE A 59 -25.48 -2.23 2.73
C ILE A 59 -26.62 -1.40 3.30
N THR A 60 -27.62 -2.03 3.93
CA THR A 60 -28.77 -1.32 4.49
C THR A 60 -28.31 -0.28 5.53
N CYS A 61 -27.45 -0.67 6.48
CA CYS A 61 -26.91 0.27 7.46
C CYS A 61 -26.13 1.43 6.82
N TRP A 62 -25.30 1.15 5.82
CA TRP A 62 -24.50 2.18 5.15
C TRP A 62 -25.30 3.08 4.21
N GLU A 63 -26.37 2.58 3.57
CA GLU A 63 -27.30 3.39 2.78
C GLU A 63 -28.16 4.30 3.66
N GLU A 64 -28.60 3.82 4.82
CA GLU A 64 -29.28 4.65 5.83
C GLU A 64 -28.33 5.72 6.39
N ALA A 65 -27.10 5.35 6.73
CA ALA A 65 -26.08 6.30 7.19
C ALA A 65 -25.77 7.36 6.12
N LEU A 66 -25.63 6.93 4.85
CA LEU A 66 -25.41 7.82 3.72
C LEU A 66 -26.57 8.79 3.53
N THR A 67 -27.81 8.34 3.66
CA THR A 67 -29.00 9.19 3.55
C THR A 67 -28.95 10.30 4.60
N ILE A 68 -28.70 9.96 5.86
CA ILE A 68 -28.58 10.96 6.94
C ILE A 68 -27.38 11.88 6.71
N LYS A 69 -26.24 11.35 6.25
CA LYS A 69 -25.06 12.16 5.91
C LYS A 69 -25.36 13.18 4.81
N LEU A 70 -26.11 12.81 3.77
CA LEU A 70 -26.51 13.72 2.69
C LEU A 70 -27.49 14.81 3.15
N ASP A 71 -28.27 14.54 4.22
CA ASP A 71 -29.18 15.54 4.81
C ASP A 71 -28.44 16.57 5.68
N ILE A 72 -27.36 16.14 6.36
CA ILE A 72 -26.67 16.96 7.38
C ILE A 72 -25.30 17.50 6.92
N LEU A 73 -24.77 17.02 5.79
CA LEU A 73 -23.50 17.39 5.19
C LEU A 73 -23.66 17.70 3.70
N THR A 74 -22.74 18.48 3.15
CA THR A 74 -22.63 18.67 1.70
C THR A 74 -22.32 17.35 0.99
N PRO A 75 -22.83 17.13 -0.24
CA PRO A 75 -22.54 15.92 -1.01
C PRO A 75 -21.05 15.72 -1.37
N GLN A 76 -20.20 16.72 -1.12
CA GLN A 76 -18.75 16.66 -1.31
C GLN A 76 -17.98 16.41 0.00
N HIS A 77 -18.68 16.14 1.10
CA HIS A 77 -18.03 15.89 2.38
C HIS A 77 -17.31 14.52 2.40
N PRO A 78 -16.08 14.40 2.94
CA PRO A 78 -15.35 13.14 2.97
C PRO A 78 -16.10 11.95 3.60
N ASP A 79 -16.91 12.18 4.64
CA ASP A 79 -17.77 11.13 5.22
C ASP A 79 -18.80 10.53 4.26
N VAL A 80 -19.27 11.30 3.27
CA VAL A 80 -20.17 10.79 2.22
C VAL A 80 -19.40 9.84 1.31
N ALA A 81 -18.16 10.20 0.96
CA ALA A 81 -17.27 9.35 0.17
C ALA A 81 -16.90 8.04 0.89
N LEU A 82 -16.70 8.09 2.21
CA LEU A 82 -16.44 6.87 3.01
C LEU A 82 -17.62 5.89 2.94
N SER A 83 -18.87 6.35 3.04
CA SER A 83 -20.03 5.48 2.89
C SER A 83 -20.12 4.87 1.49
N TYR A 84 -19.93 5.68 0.44
CA TYR A 84 -19.87 5.16 -0.94
C TYR A 84 -18.78 4.11 -1.09
N ASN A 85 -17.57 4.36 -0.57
CA ASN A 85 -16.49 3.40 -0.63
C ASN A 85 -16.84 2.07 0.06
N ASN A 86 -17.43 2.13 1.26
CA ASN A 86 -17.83 0.93 2.01
C ASN A 86 -18.92 0.14 1.28
N ILE A 87 -19.93 0.82 0.74
CA ILE A 87 -20.99 0.20 -0.07
C ILE A 87 -20.39 -0.46 -1.33
N GLY A 88 -19.43 0.20 -1.98
CA GLY A 88 -18.72 -0.34 -3.15
C GLY A 88 -18.02 -1.67 -2.84
N VAL A 89 -17.33 -1.76 -1.70
CA VAL A 89 -16.67 -3.00 -1.24
C VAL A 89 -17.68 -4.14 -1.08
N VAL A 90 -18.89 -3.86 -0.57
CA VAL A 90 -19.90 -4.91 -0.44
C VAL A 90 -20.40 -5.38 -1.80
N TYR A 91 -20.66 -4.45 -2.71
CA TYR A 91 -21.12 -4.82 -4.06
C TYR A 91 -20.07 -5.62 -4.82
N ASP A 92 -18.77 -5.34 -4.63
CA ASP A 92 -17.69 -6.16 -5.19
C ASP A 92 -17.74 -7.60 -4.65
N ASN A 93 -17.86 -7.77 -3.33
CA ASN A 93 -17.99 -9.09 -2.69
C ASN A 93 -19.25 -9.86 -3.14
N LEU A 94 -20.31 -9.15 -3.52
CA LEU A 94 -21.54 -9.74 -4.05
C LEU A 94 -21.46 -10.06 -5.57
N GLY A 95 -20.37 -9.70 -6.25
CA GLY A 95 -20.23 -9.84 -7.70
C GLY A 95 -21.01 -8.81 -8.51
N GLU A 96 -21.56 -7.78 -7.85
CA GLU A 96 -22.33 -6.69 -8.46
C GLU A 96 -21.39 -5.56 -8.92
N TYR A 97 -20.42 -5.92 -9.76
CA TYR A 97 -19.28 -5.07 -10.10
C TYR A 97 -19.64 -3.70 -10.68
N GLY A 98 -20.73 -3.60 -11.45
CA GLY A 98 -21.18 -2.31 -11.99
C GLY A 98 -21.63 -1.34 -10.89
N LYS A 99 -22.26 -1.84 -9.83
CA LYS A 99 -22.62 -1.03 -8.66
C LYS A 99 -21.39 -0.72 -7.81
N ALA A 100 -20.44 -1.65 -7.71
CA ALA A 100 -19.18 -1.42 -7.01
C ALA A 100 -18.40 -0.27 -7.64
N LEU A 101 -18.22 -0.28 -8.97
CA LEU A 101 -17.55 0.78 -9.73
C LEU A 101 -18.24 2.14 -9.55
N ASP A 102 -19.57 2.22 -9.73
CA ASP A 102 -20.31 3.47 -9.56
C ASP A 102 -20.12 4.09 -8.15
N ASN A 103 -20.11 3.24 -7.11
CA ASN A 103 -19.87 3.69 -5.74
C ASN A 103 -18.40 4.13 -5.53
N HIS A 104 -17.42 3.36 -5.99
CA HIS A 104 -16.01 3.73 -5.85
C HIS A 104 -15.63 4.97 -6.66
N GLU A 105 -16.20 5.17 -7.85
CA GLU A 105 -15.99 6.36 -8.67
C GLU A 105 -16.60 7.62 -8.02
N LYS A 106 -17.78 7.50 -7.40
CA LYS A 106 -18.38 8.57 -6.59
C LYS A 106 -17.49 8.93 -5.40
N ALA A 107 -17.00 7.92 -4.67
CA ALA A 107 -16.09 8.13 -3.56
C ALA A 107 -14.79 8.83 -4.02
N LEU A 108 -14.18 8.34 -5.10
CA LEU A 108 -12.98 8.90 -5.71
C LEU A 108 -13.17 10.36 -6.10
N ALA A 109 -14.25 10.70 -6.81
CA ALA A 109 -14.54 12.07 -7.23
C ALA A 109 -14.68 13.04 -6.04
N ILE A 110 -15.33 12.59 -4.96
CA ILE A 110 -15.47 13.38 -3.74
C ILE A 110 -14.11 13.53 -3.04
N PHE A 111 -13.34 12.44 -2.87
CA PHE A 111 -12.03 12.51 -2.23
C PHE A 111 -11.04 13.37 -3.01
N LEU A 112 -11.00 13.30 -4.34
CA LEU A 112 -10.18 14.17 -5.18
C LEU A 112 -10.48 15.65 -4.91
N LYS A 113 -11.77 16.01 -4.89
CA LYS A 113 -12.21 17.40 -4.67
C LYS A 113 -11.99 17.87 -3.23
N ALA A 114 -12.24 17.00 -2.25
CA ALA A 114 -12.23 17.37 -0.84
C ALA A 114 -10.84 17.27 -0.22
N LEU A 115 -10.01 16.31 -0.65
CA LEU A 115 -8.76 15.95 -0.01
C LEU A 115 -7.52 16.24 -0.89
N GLY A 116 -7.68 16.24 -2.21
CA GLY A 116 -6.60 16.41 -3.19
C GLY A 116 -6.06 15.08 -3.73
N GLU A 117 -5.32 15.15 -4.84
CA GLU A 117 -4.91 13.98 -5.64
C GLU A 117 -3.98 13.01 -4.90
N GLU A 118 -3.17 13.51 -3.99
CA GLU A 118 -2.16 12.72 -3.28
C GLU A 118 -2.66 12.15 -1.95
N HIS A 119 -3.94 12.28 -1.62
CA HIS A 119 -4.43 11.80 -0.32
C HIS A 119 -4.54 10.26 -0.28
N PRO A 120 -4.19 9.57 0.83
CA PRO A 120 -4.28 8.11 0.94
C PRO A 120 -5.67 7.52 0.61
N HIS A 121 -6.76 8.23 0.91
CA HIS A 121 -8.12 7.81 0.52
C HIS A 121 -8.35 7.79 -1.01
N VAL A 122 -7.69 8.67 -1.76
CA VAL A 122 -7.71 8.64 -3.24
C VAL A 122 -7.00 7.38 -3.73
N ALA A 123 -5.82 7.09 -3.17
CA ALA A 123 -5.07 5.88 -3.47
C ALA A 123 -5.87 4.61 -3.16
N GLN A 124 -6.55 4.57 -2.00
CA GLN A 124 -7.42 3.45 -1.63
C GLN A 124 -8.59 3.28 -2.61
N SER A 125 -9.18 4.38 -3.09
CA SER A 125 -10.28 4.32 -4.06
C SER A 125 -9.81 3.75 -5.39
N TYR A 126 -8.63 4.17 -5.88
CA TYR A 126 -8.01 3.57 -7.07
C TYR A 126 -7.73 2.08 -6.87
N ASN A 127 -7.18 1.68 -5.71
CA ASN A 127 -6.96 0.27 -5.40
C ASN A 127 -8.25 -0.56 -5.46
N ASN A 128 -9.35 -0.04 -4.89
CA ASN A 128 -10.64 -0.72 -4.89
C ASN A 128 -11.22 -0.83 -6.31
N ILE A 129 -11.09 0.21 -7.13
CA ILE A 129 -11.49 0.16 -8.54
C ILE A 129 -10.65 -0.90 -9.29
N GLY A 130 -9.33 -0.94 -9.04
CA GLY A 130 -8.45 -1.96 -9.61
C GLY A 130 -8.86 -3.39 -9.22
N ALA A 131 -9.27 -3.59 -7.97
CA ALA A 131 -9.78 -4.87 -7.48
C ALA A 131 -11.07 -5.29 -8.20
N VAL A 132 -12.02 -4.38 -8.41
CA VAL A 132 -13.25 -4.70 -9.15
C VAL A 132 -12.94 -5.10 -10.59
N TYR A 133 -12.03 -4.38 -11.27
CA TYR A 133 -11.59 -4.75 -12.62
C TYR A 133 -10.88 -6.11 -12.66
N ARG A 134 -10.08 -6.44 -11.65
CA ARG A 134 -9.46 -7.75 -11.52
C ARG A 134 -10.52 -8.86 -11.36
N SER A 135 -11.52 -8.64 -10.50
CA SER A 135 -12.67 -9.55 -10.33
C SER A 135 -13.47 -9.75 -11.63
N GLN A 136 -13.49 -8.75 -12.52
CA GLN A 136 -14.09 -8.84 -13.85
C GLN A 136 -13.20 -9.49 -14.92
N ASN A 137 -12.00 -9.98 -14.56
CA ASN A 137 -10.99 -10.45 -15.51
C ASN A 137 -10.60 -9.38 -16.56
N GLN A 138 -10.47 -8.13 -16.13
CA GLN A 138 -9.98 -7.01 -16.93
C GLN A 138 -8.61 -6.56 -16.42
N PRO A 139 -7.54 -7.35 -16.69
CA PRO A 139 -6.25 -7.18 -16.02
C PRO A 139 -5.53 -5.87 -16.40
N ASP A 140 -5.66 -5.38 -17.64
CA ASP A 140 -5.06 -4.10 -18.04
C ASP A 140 -5.67 -2.91 -17.28
N SER A 141 -7.00 -2.90 -17.13
CA SER A 141 -7.69 -1.88 -16.34
C SER A 141 -7.30 -1.98 -14.87
N ALA A 142 -7.27 -3.19 -14.31
CA ALA A 142 -6.86 -3.42 -12.94
C ALA A 142 -5.45 -2.89 -12.68
N LEU A 143 -4.49 -3.23 -13.57
CA LEU A 143 -3.11 -2.77 -13.49
C LEU A 143 -3.03 -1.24 -13.49
N TYR A 144 -3.69 -0.56 -14.44
CA TYR A 144 -3.71 0.90 -14.52
C TYR A 144 -4.13 1.55 -13.19
N TYR A 145 -5.18 1.03 -12.55
CA TYR A 145 -5.68 1.58 -11.29
C TYR A 145 -4.78 1.22 -10.09
N TYR A 146 -4.19 0.02 -10.07
CA TYR A 146 -3.19 -0.32 -9.06
C TYR A 146 -1.93 0.54 -9.16
N GLU A 147 -1.48 0.87 -10.38
CA GLU A 147 -0.37 1.80 -10.63
C GLU A 147 -0.67 3.20 -10.09
N LYS A 148 -1.87 3.73 -10.36
CA LYS A 148 -2.31 5.01 -9.78
C LYS A 148 -2.31 4.99 -8.26
N SER A 149 -2.72 3.87 -7.66
CA SER A 149 -2.71 3.70 -6.21
C SER A 149 -1.28 3.68 -5.66
N ILE A 150 -0.39 2.83 -6.20
CA ILE A 150 0.97 2.66 -5.66
C ILE A 150 1.78 3.95 -5.79
N ASP A 151 1.64 4.72 -6.87
CA ASP A 151 2.33 6.00 -7.03
C ASP A 151 1.97 7.01 -5.93
N ILE A 152 0.70 7.06 -5.52
CA ILE A 152 0.27 7.93 -4.41
C ILE A 152 0.80 7.37 -3.07
N PHE A 153 0.72 6.07 -2.84
CA PHE A 153 1.23 5.48 -1.60
C PHE A 153 2.75 5.66 -1.45
N GLU A 154 3.51 5.56 -2.54
CA GLU A 154 4.95 5.84 -2.53
C GLU A 154 5.23 7.28 -2.13
N LYS A 155 4.53 8.26 -2.71
CA LYS A 155 4.67 9.68 -2.37
C LYS A 155 4.32 10.03 -0.92
N ASN A 156 3.53 9.20 -0.26
CA ASN A 156 3.15 9.41 1.15
C ASN A 156 3.95 8.57 2.13
N ARG A 157 4.82 7.67 1.65
CA ARG A 157 5.59 6.73 2.46
C ARG A 157 6.50 7.43 3.46
N ASP A 158 7.22 8.44 2.98
CA ASP A 158 8.20 9.18 3.77
C ASP A 158 7.55 10.24 4.70
N LYS A 159 6.21 10.34 4.67
CA LYS A 159 5.42 11.25 5.51
C LYS A 159 4.86 10.54 6.76
N VAL A 160 5.00 9.21 6.87
CA VAL A 160 4.51 8.43 8.02
C VAL A 160 5.55 8.37 9.12
N GLU A 161 5.43 9.24 10.12
CA GLU A 161 6.44 9.37 11.18
C GLU A 161 6.28 8.35 12.32
N SER A 162 5.04 8.05 12.74
CA SER A 162 4.81 7.11 13.84
C SER A 162 5.38 5.74 13.50
N GLU A 163 6.31 5.24 14.32
CA GLU A 163 6.95 3.94 14.14
C GLU A 163 5.93 2.80 14.03
N GLU A 164 4.86 2.87 14.85
CA GLU A 164 3.74 1.92 14.84
C GLU A 164 2.94 1.97 13.52
N LEU A 165 2.70 3.19 13.01
CA LEU A 165 1.97 3.37 11.74
C LEU A 165 2.85 3.04 10.53
N ARG A 166 4.15 3.29 10.61
CA ARG A 166 5.11 3.04 9.54
C ARG A 166 5.19 1.56 9.21
N ALA A 167 5.28 0.69 10.22
CA ALA A 167 5.25 -0.76 9.99
C ALA A 167 3.96 -1.21 9.26
N THR A 168 2.80 -0.73 9.73
CA THR A 168 1.50 -1.05 9.12
C THR A 168 1.37 -0.48 7.71
N TYR A 169 1.90 0.72 7.47
CA TYR A 169 1.91 1.38 6.18
C TYR A 169 2.83 0.67 5.20
N THR A 170 4.04 0.30 5.61
CA THR A 170 5.00 -0.47 4.81
C THR A 170 4.38 -1.80 4.39
N GLU A 171 3.75 -2.54 5.31
CA GLU A 171 3.03 -3.78 4.96
C GLU A 171 1.92 -3.53 3.92
N THR A 172 1.16 -2.46 4.11
CA THR A 172 0.11 -2.01 3.19
C THR A 172 0.65 -1.73 1.78
N VAL A 173 1.81 -1.07 1.67
CA VAL A 173 2.49 -0.79 0.40
C VAL A 173 3.06 -2.06 -0.22
N THR A 174 3.72 -2.91 0.55
CA THR A 174 4.26 -4.20 0.09
C THR A 174 3.16 -5.09 -0.50
N ASN A 175 2.01 -5.18 0.18
CA ASN A 175 0.86 -5.95 -0.33
C ASN A 175 0.34 -5.43 -1.68
N ARG A 176 0.46 -4.12 -1.95
CA ARG A 176 0.07 -3.53 -3.25
C ARG A 176 1.06 -3.88 -4.35
N TYR A 177 2.37 -3.84 -4.06
CA TYR A 177 3.37 -4.35 -5.01
C TYR A 177 3.12 -5.81 -5.33
N GLU A 178 2.91 -6.65 -4.32
CA GLU A 178 2.61 -8.09 -4.51
C GLU A 178 1.36 -8.32 -5.37
N THR A 179 0.34 -7.47 -5.22
CA THR A 179 -0.86 -7.50 -6.05
C THR A 179 -0.54 -7.23 -7.52
N ILE A 180 0.28 -6.21 -7.81
CA ILE A 180 0.72 -5.86 -9.16
C ILE A 180 1.61 -6.96 -9.75
N ILE A 181 2.59 -7.45 -9.00
CA ILE A 181 3.52 -8.51 -9.41
C ILE A 181 2.73 -9.77 -9.80
N SER A 182 1.81 -10.21 -8.93
CA SER A 182 0.98 -11.38 -9.20
C SER A 182 0.13 -11.19 -10.46
N LEU A 183 -0.49 -10.02 -10.63
CA LEU A 183 -1.30 -9.72 -11.82
C LEU A 183 -0.45 -9.73 -13.10
N LEU A 184 0.74 -9.12 -13.07
CA LEU A 184 1.65 -9.12 -14.22
C LEU A 184 2.12 -10.54 -14.59
N LEU A 185 2.36 -11.40 -13.60
CA LEU A 185 2.70 -12.81 -13.85
C LEU A 185 1.51 -13.60 -14.42
N GLU A 186 0.28 -13.33 -13.96
CA GLU A 186 -0.96 -13.88 -14.56
C GLU A 186 -1.13 -13.44 -16.03
N MET A 187 -0.66 -12.24 -16.37
CA MET A 187 -0.67 -11.67 -17.73
C MET A 187 0.51 -12.13 -18.61
N ASP A 188 1.39 -13.01 -18.12
CA ASP A 188 2.63 -13.42 -18.79
C ASP A 188 3.58 -12.24 -19.10
N ARG A 189 3.68 -11.28 -18.16
CA ARG A 189 4.57 -10.10 -18.21
C ARG A 189 5.66 -10.16 -17.13
N PRO A 190 6.54 -11.17 -17.14
CA PRO A 190 7.52 -11.41 -16.07
C PRO A 190 8.61 -10.33 -15.95
N GLU A 191 8.96 -9.63 -17.04
CA GLU A 191 9.95 -8.55 -16.97
C GLU A 191 9.42 -7.37 -16.15
N GLU A 192 8.18 -6.95 -16.40
CA GLU A 192 7.54 -5.88 -15.65
C GLU A 192 7.26 -6.31 -14.20
N ALA A 193 6.84 -7.56 -13.98
CA ALA A 193 6.67 -8.10 -12.64
C ALA A 193 7.98 -8.04 -11.83
N PHE A 194 9.11 -8.36 -12.47
CA PHE A 194 10.42 -8.27 -11.85
C PHE A 194 10.82 -6.83 -11.55
N GLU A 195 10.53 -5.88 -12.45
CA GLU A 195 10.77 -4.45 -12.19
C GLU A 195 10.00 -3.96 -10.96
N TYR A 196 8.73 -4.34 -10.79
CA TYR A 196 7.95 -3.99 -9.58
C TYR A 196 8.47 -4.67 -8.32
N LEU A 197 8.94 -5.92 -8.42
CA LEU A 197 9.59 -6.62 -7.31
C LEU A 197 10.85 -5.87 -6.86
N GLU A 198 11.73 -5.50 -7.78
CA GLU A 198 12.96 -4.79 -7.49
C GLU A 198 12.69 -3.36 -6.98
N ARG A 199 11.67 -2.68 -7.51
CA ARG A 199 11.19 -1.40 -6.99
C ARG A 199 10.74 -1.53 -5.53
N SER A 200 9.92 -2.53 -5.20
CA SER A 200 9.47 -2.81 -3.83
C SER A 200 10.64 -3.01 -2.87
N LYS A 201 11.65 -3.82 -3.25
CA LYS A 201 12.83 -4.06 -2.41
C LYS A 201 13.68 -2.82 -2.23
N SER A 202 13.88 -2.05 -3.30
CA SER A 202 14.69 -0.83 -3.25
C SER A 202 14.08 0.16 -2.27
N LYS A 203 12.75 0.24 -2.29
CA LYS A 203 11.96 1.00 -1.35
C LYS A 203 12.05 0.46 0.07
N SER A 204 11.96 -0.85 0.32
CA SER A 204 12.15 -1.42 1.67
C SER A 204 13.56 -1.22 2.21
N LEU A 205 14.58 -1.35 1.36
CA LEU A 205 15.97 -1.13 1.71
C LEU A 205 16.22 0.33 2.11
N GLN A 206 15.69 1.28 1.33
CA GLN A 206 15.74 2.71 1.65
C GLN A 206 15.23 2.99 3.08
N GLU A 207 14.08 2.43 3.47
CA GLU A 207 13.53 2.62 4.83
C GLU A 207 14.45 2.05 5.91
N ALA A 208 14.98 0.84 5.70
CA ALA A 208 15.90 0.20 6.64
C ALA A 208 17.20 1.01 6.82
N ILE A 209 17.69 1.61 5.73
CA ILE A 209 18.84 2.50 5.73
C ILE A 209 18.51 3.78 6.49
N ASP A 210 17.38 4.43 6.23
CA ASP A 210 17.00 5.68 6.90
C ASP A 210 16.86 5.48 8.41
N GLU A 211 16.33 4.33 8.83
CA GLU A 211 16.26 3.93 10.24
C GLU A 211 17.64 3.71 10.84
N LYS A 212 18.57 3.09 10.10
CA LYS A 212 19.93 2.83 10.59
C LYS A 212 20.85 4.06 10.55
N TYR A 213 20.66 4.97 9.60
CA TYR A 213 21.39 6.23 9.47
C TYR A 213 21.17 7.16 10.67
N ASP A 214 20.00 7.07 11.31
CA ASP A 214 19.76 7.73 12.59
C ASP A 214 20.70 7.24 13.69
N LEU A 215 20.92 5.94 13.73
CA LEU A 215 21.48 5.24 14.89
C LEU A 215 23.01 5.21 14.88
N GLU A 216 23.66 5.06 13.71
CA GLU A 216 25.09 4.65 13.69
C GLU A 216 26.04 5.52 12.83
N LEU A 217 25.59 6.16 11.73
CA LEU A 217 26.51 6.77 10.72
C LEU A 217 26.91 8.24 11.00
N GLY A 218 26.81 8.58 12.28
CA GLY A 218 27.36 9.74 12.98
C GLY A 218 27.88 11.15 12.71
N THR A 219 28.20 11.61 11.50
CA THR A 219 28.72 12.98 11.32
C THR A 219 28.49 13.50 9.90
N GLY A 220 27.70 14.58 9.70
CA GLY A 220 27.61 15.24 8.39
C GLY A 220 26.34 16.07 8.16
N LYS A 221 26.35 16.85 7.08
CA LYS A 221 25.26 17.73 6.60
C LYS A 221 23.96 16.95 6.29
N ILE A 222 24.09 15.76 5.67
CA ILE A 222 22.95 14.91 5.25
C ILE A 222 22.08 14.51 6.45
N ARG A 223 22.70 14.16 7.58
CA ARG A 223 21.96 13.80 8.80
C ARG A 223 21.08 14.95 9.28
N ASP A 224 21.61 16.17 9.27
CA ASP A 224 20.85 17.34 9.70
C ASP A 224 19.69 17.62 8.76
N MET A 225 19.87 17.38 7.45
CA MET A 225 18.80 17.45 6.45
C MET A 225 17.74 16.37 6.68
N ILE A 226 18.12 15.11 6.94
CA ILE A 226 17.16 14.03 7.26
C ILE A 226 16.33 14.40 8.50
N LYS A 227 16.96 14.93 9.56
CA LYS A 227 16.26 15.41 10.76
C LYS A 227 15.29 16.56 10.48
N GLN A 228 15.70 17.51 9.64
CA GLN A 228 14.83 18.62 9.22
C GLN A 228 13.64 18.10 8.41
N THR A 229 13.87 17.15 7.51
CA THR A 229 12.84 16.51 6.67
C THR A 229 11.78 15.84 7.55
N ARG A 230 12.18 15.17 8.64
CA ARG A 230 11.23 14.63 9.63
C ARG A 230 10.44 15.70 10.35
N THR A 231 11.09 16.78 10.78
CA THR A 231 10.39 17.90 11.42
C THR A 231 9.33 18.51 10.48
N LEU A 232 9.62 18.56 9.18
CA LEU A 232 8.66 18.98 8.16
C LEU A 232 7.56 17.94 7.96
N ALA A 233 7.87 16.64 7.95
CA ALA A 233 6.87 15.56 7.93
C ALA A 233 5.89 15.63 9.11
N THR A 234 6.38 15.84 10.34
CA THR A 234 5.52 16.04 11.53
C THR A 234 4.56 17.20 11.33
N LYS A 235 5.06 18.31 10.79
CA LYS A 235 4.22 19.49 10.52
C LYS A 235 3.18 19.19 9.45
N ILE A 236 3.56 18.46 8.40
CA ILE A 236 2.64 17.99 7.35
C ILE A 236 1.53 17.15 7.97
N GLU A 237 1.85 16.13 8.77
CA GLU A 237 0.86 15.27 9.42
C GLU A 237 -0.08 16.09 10.34
N VAL A 238 0.48 17.00 11.13
CA VAL A 238 -0.31 17.88 12.01
C VAL A 238 -1.26 18.76 11.19
N PHE A 239 -0.78 19.35 10.10
CA PHE A 239 -1.62 20.18 9.22
C PHE A 239 -2.67 19.34 8.50
N GLU A 240 -2.33 18.16 8.01
CA GLU A 240 -3.26 17.22 7.38
C GLU A 240 -4.35 16.79 8.35
N LYS A 241 -3.98 16.46 9.60
CA LYS A 241 -4.93 16.13 10.65
C LYS A 241 -5.85 17.31 10.98
N GLN A 242 -5.31 18.50 11.16
CA GLN A 242 -6.12 19.71 11.41
C GLN A 242 -7.05 20.03 10.23
N LEU A 243 -6.55 19.85 9.01
CA LEU A 243 -7.29 20.08 7.79
C LEU A 243 -8.41 19.06 7.63
N LEU A 244 -8.14 17.78 7.92
CA LEU A 244 -9.13 16.72 7.95
C LEU A 244 -10.18 17.01 9.02
N GLU A 245 -9.78 17.31 10.25
CA GLU A 245 -10.68 17.68 11.34
C GLU A 245 -11.59 18.85 10.96
N GLU A 246 -11.05 19.89 10.31
CA GLU A 246 -11.84 21.03 9.85
C GLU A 246 -12.76 20.68 8.67
N ARG A 247 -12.29 19.87 7.71
CA ARG A 247 -13.08 19.37 6.57
C ARG A 247 -14.20 18.42 6.99
N MET A 248 -14.03 17.76 8.13
CA MET A 248 -14.97 16.80 8.72
C MET A 248 -16.04 17.46 9.61
N LYS A 249 -15.95 18.79 9.84
CA LYS A 249 -16.98 19.52 10.58
C LYS A 249 -18.24 19.68 9.75
N PRO A 250 -19.42 19.75 10.39
CA PRO A 250 -20.64 20.14 9.70
C PRO A 250 -20.48 21.51 9.03
N ASP A 251 -21.08 21.66 7.86
CA ASP A 251 -20.94 22.88 7.04
C ASP A 251 -21.35 24.15 7.81
N SER A 252 -22.26 24.04 8.78
CA SER A 252 -22.68 25.16 9.64
C SER A 252 -21.59 25.72 10.57
N THR A 253 -20.54 24.93 10.84
CA THR A 253 -19.41 25.30 11.71
C THR A 253 -18.06 25.24 11.02
N ARG A 254 -18.03 24.78 9.76
CA ARG A 254 -16.85 24.74 8.92
C ARG A 254 -16.46 26.16 8.52
N ILE A 255 -15.18 26.48 8.67
CA ILE A 255 -14.64 27.79 8.28
C ILE A 255 -13.79 27.60 7.04
N ASP A 256 -14.36 27.84 5.85
CA ASP A 256 -13.67 27.63 4.58
C ASP A 256 -12.36 28.45 4.47
N ALA A 257 -12.35 29.68 5.00
CA ALA A 257 -11.12 30.50 5.06
C ALA A 257 -10.01 29.87 5.93
N LYS A 258 -10.38 29.11 6.97
CA LYS A 258 -9.41 28.36 7.78
C LYS A 258 -8.88 27.15 7.02
N ILE A 259 -9.74 26.45 6.28
CA ILE A 259 -9.34 25.36 5.38
C ILE A 259 -8.38 25.88 4.31
N GLU A 260 -8.68 27.02 3.68
CA GLU A 260 -7.82 27.65 2.67
C GLU A 260 -6.46 28.04 3.27
N ASN A 261 -6.45 28.68 4.44
CA ASN A 261 -5.22 29.03 5.14
C ASN A 261 -4.39 27.80 5.53
N LEU A 262 -5.00 26.77 6.13
CA LEU A 262 -4.32 25.52 6.47
C LEU A 262 -3.80 24.81 5.22
N SER A 263 -4.56 24.82 4.12
CA SER A 263 -4.15 24.23 2.84
C SER A 263 -2.95 24.97 2.25
N SER A 264 -2.91 26.31 2.36
CA SER A 264 -1.78 27.12 1.91
C SER A 264 -0.52 26.86 2.75
N GLN A 265 -0.66 26.79 4.07
CA GLN A 265 0.46 26.48 4.97
C GLN A 265 1.00 25.06 4.72
N LEU A 266 0.09 24.10 4.54
CA LEU A 266 0.45 22.73 4.19
C LEU A 266 1.20 22.67 2.85
N ALA A 267 0.75 23.42 1.84
CA ALA A 267 1.41 23.47 0.53
C ALA A 267 2.84 24.07 0.63
N GLU A 268 3.03 25.09 1.46
CA GLU A 268 4.36 25.68 1.71
C GLU A 268 5.31 24.68 2.39
N VAL A 269 4.87 24.04 3.47
CA VAL A 269 5.68 23.03 4.19
C VAL A 269 5.97 21.82 3.30
N ARG A 270 5.00 21.39 2.47
CA ARG A 270 5.23 20.33 1.48
C ARG A 270 6.28 20.74 0.45
N SER A 271 6.22 21.96 -0.07
CA SER A 271 7.24 22.44 -1.00
C SER A 271 8.63 22.49 -0.39
N GLU A 272 8.75 22.86 0.90
CA GLU A 272 10.02 22.84 1.63
C GLU A 272 10.53 21.39 1.82
N TYR A 273 9.63 20.49 2.23
CA TYR A 273 9.91 19.06 2.38
C TYR A 273 10.39 18.44 1.06
N ASP A 274 9.67 18.65 -0.04
CA ASP A 274 9.97 18.10 -1.36
C ASP A 274 11.34 18.61 -1.85
N SER A 275 11.64 19.90 -1.64
CA SER A 275 12.93 20.49 -1.99
C SER A 275 14.08 19.88 -1.19
N LEU A 276 13.89 19.66 0.12
CA LEU A 276 14.92 19.10 0.99
C LEU A 276 15.14 17.62 0.71
N SER A 277 14.07 16.86 0.49
CA SER A 277 14.11 15.45 0.09
C SER A 277 14.88 15.29 -1.23
N ALA A 278 14.60 16.13 -2.23
CA ALA A 278 15.34 16.13 -3.49
C ALA A 278 16.84 16.45 -3.31
N GLU A 279 17.22 17.33 -2.37
CA GLU A 279 18.64 17.59 -2.06
C GLU A 279 19.32 16.39 -1.41
N ILE A 280 18.62 15.68 -0.50
CA ILE A 280 19.10 14.45 0.13
C ILE A 280 19.31 13.35 -0.93
N GLU A 281 18.31 13.12 -1.79
CA GLU A 281 18.38 12.12 -2.85
C GLU A 281 19.44 12.41 -3.92
N ALA A 282 19.89 13.67 -4.04
CA ALA A 282 20.93 14.08 -4.97
C ALA A 282 22.34 14.01 -4.37
N ASP A 283 22.48 13.86 -3.05
CA ASP A 283 23.77 13.77 -2.39
C ASP A 283 24.47 12.44 -2.77
N PRO A 284 25.73 12.46 -3.25
CA PRO A 284 26.42 11.25 -3.68
C PRO A 284 26.54 10.15 -2.61
N ASP A 285 26.72 10.53 -1.34
CA ASP A 285 26.90 9.59 -0.23
C ASP A 285 25.57 8.89 0.13
N TYR A 286 24.43 9.53 -0.13
CA TYR A 286 23.10 8.98 0.09
C TYR A 286 22.54 8.30 -1.19
N ALA A 287 22.77 8.89 -2.36
CA ALA A 287 22.33 8.38 -3.65
C ALA A 287 22.94 7.01 -3.96
N PHE A 288 24.22 6.78 -3.64
CA PHE A 288 24.86 5.46 -3.80
C PHE A 288 24.15 4.34 -3.00
N ILE A 289 23.49 4.72 -1.91
CA ILE A 289 22.89 3.80 -0.95
C ILE A 289 21.40 3.56 -1.25
N VAL A 290 20.71 4.58 -1.77
CA VAL A 290 19.25 4.58 -1.94
C VAL A 290 18.80 4.40 -3.39
N LYS A 291 19.58 4.86 -4.37
CA LYS A 291 19.27 4.69 -5.80
C LYS A 291 19.95 3.45 -6.35
N VAL A 292 19.56 2.29 -5.82
CA VAL A 292 19.87 1.03 -6.50
C VAL A 292 18.99 0.98 -7.74
N GLU A 293 19.59 1.12 -8.92
CA GLU A 293 18.83 0.94 -10.16
C GLU A 293 18.36 -0.53 -10.22
N PRO A 294 17.04 -0.76 -10.37
CA PRO A 294 16.52 -2.13 -10.48
C PRO A 294 17.08 -2.75 -11.76
N VAL A 295 17.83 -3.83 -11.60
CA VAL A 295 18.40 -4.57 -12.73
C VAL A 295 17.26 -5.21 -13.51
N LYS A 296 17.32 -5.17 -14.84
CA LYS A 296 16.27 -5.79 -15.65
C LYS A 296 16.54 -7.27 -15.88
N LEU A 297 15.50 -8.10 -16.00
CA LEU A 297 15.66 -9.50 -16.40
C LEU A 297 16.44 -9.65 -17.70
N SER A 298 16.23 -8.75 -18.66
CA SER A 298 16.97 -8.72 -19.92
C SER A 298 18.47 -8.42 -19.75
N GLU A 299 18.87 -7.70 -18.70
CA GLU A 299 20.28 -7.45 -18.38
C GLU A 299 20.91 -8.64 -17.68
N ILE A 300 20.21 -9.26 -16.72
CA ILE A 300 20.65 -10.51 -16.08
C ILE A 300 20.89 -11.58 -17.15
N ARG A 301 19.93 -11.74 -18.07
CA ARG A 301 20.01 -12.65 -19.21
C ARG A 301 21.26 -12.43 -20.06
N LYS A 302 21.58 -11.18 -20.43
CA LYS A 302 22.74 -10.86 -21.29
C LYS A 302 24.08 -11.22 -20.65
N ASN A 303 24.14 -11.21 -19.32
CA ASN A 303 25.34 -11.51 -18.56
C ASN A 303 25.42 -12.98 -18.10
N LEU A 304 24.38 -13.77 -18.35
CA LEU A 304 24.34 -15.19 -17.98
C LEU A 304 25.12 -16.03 -19.00
N PRO A 305 26.04 -16.93 -18.57
CA PRO A 305 26.75 -17.83 -19.48
C PRO A 305 25.79 -18.76 -20.25
N GLU A 306 26.15 -19.11 -21.49
CA GLU A 306 25.41 -20.10 -22.28
C GLU A 306 25.31 -21.45 -21.54
N GLY A 307 24.17 -22.14 -21.67
CA GLY A 307 23.90 -23.41 -20.99
C GLY A 307 23.53 -23.29 -19.50
N GLN A 308 23.70 -22.12 -18.88
CA GLN A 308 23.28 -21.88 -17.50
C GLN A 308 21.87 -21.31 -17.41
N LYS A 309 21.16 -21.68 -16.35
CA LYS A 309 19.89 -21.05 -15.96
C LYS A 309 19.97 -20.55 -14.54
N LEU A 310 19.39 -19.39 -14.30
CA LEU A 310 19.29 -18.77 -13.00
C LEU A 310 17.84 -18.82 -12.54
N LEU A 311 17.57 -19.55 -11.45
CA LEU A 311 16.27 -19.56 -10.80
C LEU A 311 16.31 -18.67 -9.57
N MET A 312 15.69 -17.51 -9.66
CA MET A 312 15.52 -16.59 -8.54
C MET A 312 14.18 -16.89 -7.86
N VAL A 313 14.19 -17.06 -6.54
CA VAL A 313 13.00 -17.45 -5.79
C VAL A 313 12.78 -16.47 -4.64
N TYR A 314 11.71 -15.67 -4.74
CA TYR A 314 11.35 -14.61 -3.81
C TYR A 314 10.11 -14.96 -3.00
N SER A 315 10.11 -14.59 -1.73
CA SER A 315 8.93 -14.73 -0.88
C SER A 315 8.21 -13.39 -0.70
N GLY A 316 6.91 -13.40 -0.98
CA GLY A 316 5.97 -12.40 -0.49
C GLY A 316 5.25 -12.86 0.77
N VAL A 317 4.25 -12.09 1.21
CA VAL A 317 3.49 -12.34 2.45
C VAL A 317 2.78 -13.69 2.42
N ASN A 318 2.11 -14.02 1.31
CA ASN A 318 1.39 -15.29 1.11
C ASN A 318 1.64 -15.92 -0.27
N GLN A 319 2.69 -15.48 -0.96
CA GLN A 319 3.04 -15.89 -2.31
C GLN A 319 4.54 -16.19 -2.42
N LEU A 320 4.91 -17.09 -3.32
CA LEU A 320 6.28 -17.31 -3.75
C LEU A 320 6.39 -16.92 -5.22
N TYR A 321 7.33 -16.05 -5.56
CA TYR A 321 7.59 -15.61 -6.93
C TYR A 321 8.87 -16.26 -7.46
N LEU A 322 8.77 -16.95 -8.58
CA LEU A 322 9.90 -17.60 -9.25
C LEU A 322 10.17 -16.90 -10.57
N PHE A 323 11.44 -16.58 -10.80
CA PHE A 323 11.92 -16.06 -12.07
C PHE A 323 13.05 -16.96 -12.56
N LEU A 324 12.78 -17.74 -13.61
CA LEU A 324 13.77 -18.55 -14.30
C LEU A 324 14.31 -17.75 -15.48
N VAL A 325 15.60 -17.43 -15.44
CA VAL A 325 16.29 -16.64 -16.46
C VAL A 325 17.33 -17.50 -17.16
N SER A 326 17.40 -17.39 -18.48
CA SER A 326 18.35 -18.08 -19.34
C SER A 326 18.79 -17.18 -20.48
N HIS A 327 19.84 -17.58 -21.21
CA HIS A 327 20.26 -16.83 -22.41
C HIS A 327 19.17 -16.76 -23.49
N ASP A 328 18.23 -17.72 -23.53
CA ASP A 328 17.20 -17.81 -24.57
C ASP A 328 15.91 -17.06 -24.20
N GLY A 329 15.67 -16.83 -22.90
CA GLY A 329 14.47 -16.16 -22.41
C GLY A 329 14.33 -16.23 -20.89
N TYR A 330 13.19 -15.73 -20.41
CA TYR A 330 12.83 -15.75 -19.00
C TYR A 330 11.39 -16.22 -18.81
N VAL A 331 11.10 -16.84 -17.68
CA VAL A 331 9.76 -17.26 -17.25
C VAL A 331 9.55 -16.77 -15.82
N GLY A 332 8.37 -16.22 -15.55
CA GLY A 332 7.95 -15.84 -14.20
C GLY A 332 6.72 -16.63 -13.77
N LYS A 333 6.67 -17.07 -12.52
CA LYS A 333 5.52 -17.76 -11.91
C LYS A 333 5.30 -17.28 -10.49
N SER A 334 4.04 -17.27 -10.03
CA SER A 334 3.67 -17.03 -8.64
C SER A 334 2.89 -18.23 -8.08
N TYR A 335 3.16 -18.59 -6.83
CA TYR A 335 2.50 -19.70 -6.16
C TYR A 335 1.99 -19.29 -4.78
N PRO A 336 0.72 -19.57 -4.44
CA PRO A 336 0.22 -19.33 -3.10
C PRO A 336 0.87 -20.31 -2.12
N VAL A 337 1.24 -19.81 -0.95
CA VAL A 337 2.01 -20.57 0.04
C VAL A 337 1.46 -20.34 1.43
N THR A 338 1.39 -21.41 2.22
CA THR A 338 1.00 -21.29 3.62
C THR A 338 2.16 -20.67 4.42
N ARG A 339 1.85 -20.02 5.53
CA ARG A 339 2.87 -19.48 6.44
C ARG A 339 3.84 -20.55 6.93
N GLU A 340 3.36 -21.76 7.15
CA GLU A 340 4.20 -22.91 7.52
C GLU A 340 5.16 -23.30 6.40
N ALA A 341 4.67 -23.42 5.16
CA ALA A 341 5.52 -23.71 3.99
C ALA A 341 6.56 -22.61 3.77
N MET A 342 6.18 -21.34 3.99
CA MET A 342 7.08 -20.21 3.87
C MET A 342 8.19 -20.23 4.94
N ASN A 343 7.86 -20.50 6.19
CA ASN A 343 8.85 -20.61 7.26
C ASN A 343 9.85 -21.74 7.00
N ASN A 344 9.34 -22.89 6.51
CA ASN A 344 10.16 -24.03 6.14
C ASN A 344 11.10 -23.69 4.96
N TYR A 345 10.59 -22.97 3.97
CA TYR A 345 11.39 -22.46 2.86
C TYR A 345 12.50 -21.52 3.36
N ILE A 346 12.19 -20.50 4.15
CA ILE A 346 13.17 -19.55 4.68
C ILE A 346 14.25 -20.26 5.52
N ALA A 347 13.85 -21.19 6.39
CA ALA A 347 14.78 -21.98 7.19
C ALA A 347 15.77 -22.78 6.33
N TYR A 348 15.28 -23.39 5.24
CA TYR A 348 16.13 -24.07 4.27
C TYR A 348 17.12 -23.12 3.58
N CYS A 349 16.63 -21.96 3.12
CA CYS A 349 17.46 -20.96 2.44
C CYS A 349 18.62 -20.50 3.32
N ASN A 350 18.36 -20.29 4.62
CA ASN A 350 19.38 -19.87 5.57
C ASN A 350 20.40 -20.97 5.89
N ALA A 351 20.04 -22.25 5.74
CA ALA A 351 20.89 -23.38 6.08
C ALA A 351 21.66 -23.96 4.87
N PHE A 352 21.16 -23.83 3.63
CA PHE A 352 21.63 -24.64 2.49
C PHE A 352 21.86 -23.89 1.17
N CYS A 353 22.09 -22.58 1.20
CA CYS A 353 22.20 -21.78 -0.02
C CYS A 353 23.49 -22.05 -0.82
N THR A 354 23.40 -22.86 -1.90
CA THR A 354 24.43 -22.93 -2.96
C THR A 354 23.82 -23.29 -4.33
N ILE A 355 24.55 -22.93 -5.40
CA ILE A 355 24.37 -23.39 -6.79
C ILE A 355 23.97 -24.88 -6.80
N THR A 356 22.86 -25.23 -7.46
CA THR A 356 22.39 -26.61 -7.51
C THR A 356 22.61 -27.18 -8.91
N THR A 357 23.41 -28.23 -9.04
CA THR A 357 23.52 -28.91 -10.34
C THR A 357 22.19 -29.60 -10.68
N LEU A 358 21.91 -29.82 -11.97
CA LEU A 358 20.75 -30.63 -12.38
C LEU A 358 20.77 -32.02 -11.73
N SER A 359 21.96 -32.54 -11.40
CA SER A 359 22.13 -33.79 -10.65
C SER A 359 21.56 -33.71 -9.23
N GLU A 360 21.80 -32.62 -8.50
CA GLU A 360 21.29 -32.41 -7.14
C GLU A 360 19.78 -32.17 -7.13
N LEU A 361 19.25 -31.40 -8.09
CA LEU A 361 17.81 -31.27 -8.31
C LEU A 361 17.15 -32.64 -8.53
N ASN A 362 17.78 -33.51 -9.32
CA ASN A 362 17.30 -34.87 -9.55
C ASN A 362 17.34 -35.76 -8.29
N LYS A 363 18.25 -35.51 -7.33
CA LYS A 363 18.25 -36.21 -6.04
C LYS A 363 17.06 -35.80 -5.17
N ILE A 364 16.71 -34.51 -5.17
CA ILE A 364 15.51 -33.98 -4.50
C ILE A 364 14.24 -34.54 -5.14
N LYS A 365 14.16 -34.49 -6.48
CA LYS A 365 13.04 -35.05 -7.27
C LYS A 365 12.74 -36.50 -6.90
N ASN A 366 13.77 -37.34 -6.89
CA ASN A 366 13.61 -38.79 -6.74
C ASN A 366 13.66 -39.25 -5.27
N TRP A 367 13.81 -38.33 -4.31
CA TRP A 367 14.03 -38.62 -2.89
C TRP A 367 15.14 -39.67 -2.67
N LYS A 368 16.25 -39.54 -3.40
CA LYS A 368 17.40 -40.48 -3.31
C LYS A 368 18.56 -39.89 -2.53
N TRP A 369 18.25 -39.23 -1.41
CA TRP A 369 19.28 -38.81 -0.47
C TRP A 369 19.68 -40.06 0.32
N GLU A 370 20.86 -40.63 0.00
CA GLU A 370 21.45 -41.73 0.76
C GLU A 370 22.09 -41.19 2.04
N ASP A 371 21.82 -41.81 3.19
CA ASP A 371 22.45 -41.49 4.47
C ASP A 371 23.91 -41.95 4.42
N ASP A 372 24.84 -40.99 4.44
CA ASP A 372 26.28 -41.28 4.47
C ASP A 372 26.79 -41.59 5.89
N GLY A 373 25.89 -41.58 6.88
CA GLY A 373 26.19 -41.84 8.29
C GLY A 373 26.91 -40.68 8.98
N SER A 374 27.08 -39.53 8.31
CA SER A 374 27.70 -38.37 8.92
C SER A 374 26.76 -37.69 9.92
N GLU A 375 27.33 -37.14 10.99
CA GLU A 375 26.59 -36.35 11.97
C GLU A 375 25.98 -35.09 11.36
N PHE A 376 26.61 -34.57 10.30
CA PHE A 376 26.08 -33.49 9.47
C PHE A 376 24.79 -33.92 8.77
N TYR A 377 24.79 -35.06 8.08
CA TYR A 377 23.61 -35.55 7.38
C TYR A 377 22.41 -35.80 8.29
N THR A 378 22.65 -36.48 9.42
CA THR A 378 21.60 -36.88 10.36
C THR A 378 21.01 -35.70 11.15
N LYS A 379 21.78 -34.65 11.43
CA LYS A 379 21.28 -33.47 12.18
C LYS A 379 20.82 -32.32 11.30
N GLU A 380 21.49 -32.09 10.18
CA GLU A 380 21.27 -30.90 9.34
C GLU A 380 20.41 -31.24 8.12
N VAL A 381 20.54 -32.41 7.49
CA VAL A 381 19.89 -32.70 6.18
C VAL A 381 18.60 -33.52 6.34
N GLU A 382 18.63 -34.59 7.14
CA GLU A 382 17.48 -35.50 7.34
C GLU A 382 16.16 -34.79 7.70
N PRO A 383 16.14 -33.81 8.63
CA PRO A 383 14.90 -33.15 9.04
C PRO A 383 14.21 -32.35 7.91
N PHE A 384 14.97 -31.96 6.88
CA PHE A 384 14.48 -31.11 5.80
C PHE A 384 14.19 -31.87 4.50
N LYS A 385 14.47 -33.17 4.41
CA LYS A 385 14.28 -33.94 3.16
C LYS A 385 12.85 -33.96 2.65
N GLU A 386 11.89 -34.23 3.54
CA GLU A 386 10.47 -34.24 3.19
C GLU A 386 9.99 -32.84 2.78
N ILE A 387 10.43 -31.83 3.52
CA ILE A 387 10.19 -30.42 3.20
C ILE A 387 10.73 -30.11 1.79
N LEU A 388 11.98 -30.46 1.50
CA LEU A 388 12.62 -30.21 0.21
C LEU A 388 11.93 -30.90 -0.95
N HIS A 389 11.52 -32.15 -0.77
CA HIS A 389 10.77 -32.88 -1.79
C HIS A 389 9.41 -32.23 -2.06
N ASN A 390 8.72 -31.76 -1.02
CA ASN A 390 7.45 -31.07 -1.16
C ASN A 390 7.63 -29.68 -1.82
N LEU A 391 8.66 -28.92 -1.45
CA LEU A 391 9.01 -27.66 -2.10
C LEU A 391 9.32 -27.88 -3.59
N TYR A 392 10.09 -28.93 -3.91
CA TYR A 392 10.39 -29.31 -5.30
C TYR A 392 9.12 -29.58 -6.09
N LYS A 393 8.25 -30.47 -5.59
CA LYS A 393 6.97 -30.79 -6.26
C LYS A 393 6.08 -29.57 -6.45
N THR A 394 6.07 -28.67 -5.48
CA THR A 394 5.17 -27.52 -5.50
C THR A 394 5.68 -26.42 -6.45
N PHE A 395 6.98 -26.15 -6.46
CA PHE A 395 7.53 -24.95 -7.12
C PHE A 395 8.46 -25.24 -8.29
N ILE A 396 9.17 -26.37 -8.26
CA ILE A 396 10.22 -26.69 -9.25
C ILE A 396 9.72 -27.65 -10.32
N GLU A 397 8.92 -28.66 -9.94
CA GLU A 397 8.31 -29.61 -10.86
C GLU A 397 7.55 -28.93 -12.02
N PRO A 398 6.77 -27.85 -11.79
CA PRO A 398 6.11 -27.13 -12.88
C PRO A 398 7.06 -26.42 -13.86
N LEU A 399 8.33 -26.23 -13.50
CA LEU A 399 9.37 -25.59 -14.32
C LEU A 399 10.32 -26.63 -14.96
N GLU A 400 10.03 -27.93 -14.83
CA GLU A 400 10.95 -28.98 -15.30
C GLU A 400 11.21 -28.95 -16.80
N GLU A 401 10.21 -28.60 -17.60
CA GLU A 401 10.36 -28.49 -19.05
C GLU A 401 11.39 -27.40 -19.39
N GLU A 402 11.27 -26.26 -18.71
CA GLU A 402 12.19 -25.15 -18.84
C GLU A 402 13.54 -25.44 -18.19
N LEU A 403 13.66 -26.34 -17.22
CA LEU A 403 14.94 -26.72 -16.62
C LEU A 403 15.64 -27.84 -17.39
N ALA A 404 14.93 -28.62 -18.21
CA ALA A 404 15.44 -29.82 -18.87
C ALA A 404 16.64 -29.55 -19.80
N THR A 405 16.76 -28.33 -20.33
CA THR A 405 17.88 -27.94 -21.21
C THR A 405 19.04 -27.26 -20.48
N ALA A 406 18.99 -27.14 -19.15
CA ALA A 406 20.05 -26.51 -18.37
C ALA A 406 21.22 -27.47 -18.12
N GLU A 407 22.45 -27.01 -18.35
CA GLU A 407 23.67 -27.71 -17.91
C GLU A 407 23.91 -27.46 -16.41
N ILE A 408 23.67 -26.23 -15.96
CA ILE A 408 23.81 -25.78 -14.57
C ILE A 408 22.60 -24.92 -14.21
N VAL A 409 22.03 -25.15 -13.01
CA VAL A 409 20.93 -24.35 -12.47
C VAL A 409 21.37 -23.64 -11.21
N THR A 410 21.65 -22.35 -11.30
CA THR A 410 21.93 -21.57 -10.10
C THR A 410 20.61 -21.20 -9.46
N ILE A 411 20.32 -21.74 -8.27
CA ILE A 411 19.14 -21.35 -7.49
C ILE A 411 19.62 -20.29 -6.50
N ILE A 412 18.99 -19.13 -6.56
CA ILE A 412 19.21 -18.07 -5.59
C ILE A 412 17.93 -17.94 -4.79
N PRO A 413 17.84 -18.65 -3.66
CA PRO A 413 16.81 -18.36 -2.71
C PRO A 413 17.14 -17.02 -2.07
N SER A 414 16.27 -16.04 -2.24
CA SER A 414 16.41 -14.81 -1.51
C SER A 414 15.92 -15.05 -0.09
N GLY A 415 16.81 -15.49 0.80
CA GLY A 415 16.59 -15.57 2.25
C GLY A 415 16.56 -14.17 2.87
N GLU A 416 17.45 -13.85 3.81
CA GLU A 416 17.64 -12.48 4.33
C GLU A 416 17.98 -11.45 3.23
N LEU A 417 18.46 -11.93 2.07
CA LEU A 417 18.71 -11.15 0.85
C LEU A 417 17.43 -10.74 0.10
N ASN A 418 16.24 -11.21 0.50
CA ASN A 418 14.94 -10.79 -0.05
C ASN A 418 14.75 -9.28 -0.08
N TYR A 419 15.31 -8.58 0.92
CA TYR A 419 15.14 -7.15 1.08
C TYR A 419 16.19 -6.34 0.33
N LEU A 420 17.23 -6.99 -0.19
CA LEU A 420 18.24 -6.34 -1.02
C LEU A 420 17.82 -6.46 -2.48
N PRO A 421 17.70 -5.32 -3.21
CA PRO A 421 17.56 -5.36 -4.66
C PRO A 421 18.77 -6.05 -5.26
N TRP A 422 18.56 -6.76 -6.36
CA TRP A 422 19.59 -7.48 -7.09
C TRP A 422 20.76 -6.57 -7.49
N GLY A 423 20.47 -5.33 -7.89
CA GLY A 423 21.49 -4.33 -8.23
C GLY A 423 22.45 -4.00 -7.08
N ALA A 424 22.04 -4.19 -5.82
CA ALA A 424 22.90 -3.96 -4.66
C ALA A 424 23.82 -5.16 -4.35
N MET A 425 23.61 -6.31 -4.98
CA MET A 425 24.41 -7.52 -4.79
C MET A 425 25.56 -7.66 -5.81
N LEU A 426 25.51 -6.89 -6.91
CA LEU A 426 26.54 -6.80 -7.95
C LEU A 426 27.55 -5.71 -7.61
#